data_AF-D5WTT7-F1
#
_entry.id   AF-D5WTT7-F1
#
_cell.length_a   1.000
_cell.length_b   1.000
_cell.length_c   1.000
_cell.angle_alpha   90.00
_cell.angle_beta   90.00
_cell.angle_gamma   90.00
#
_symmetry.space_group_name_H-M   'P 1'
#
loop_
_entity.id
_entity.type
_entity.pdbx_description
1 polymer ?
#
loop_
_entity_poly.entity_id
_entity_poly.type
_entity_poly.pdbx_seq_one_letter_code
_entity_poly.pdbx_strand_id
1 'polypeptide(L)'
;MNPGSWTSVELPPDARLLRKETFTLQMEQQDYDIELFETMEGEYYAMGTPRATDKIIVYGSPVVPDAALALQIVIDKIQRDQVKE
;
A
#
# COMPACT_ATOMS: atom_id res chain seq x y z
N MET A 1 23.36 11.45 27.90
CA MET A 1 22.26 11.03 27.01
C MET A 1 22.83 9.94 26.11
N ASN A 2 22.44 8.69 26.31
CA ASN A 2 22.89 7.60 25.43
C ASN A 2 21.94 7.54 24.23
N PRO A 3 22.45 7.55 22.98
CA PRO A 3 21.61 7.47 21.79
C PRO A 3 20.92 6.10 21.80
N GLY A 4 19.60 6.10 21.56
CA GLY A 4 18.73 4.93 21.70
C GLY A 4 19.34 3.67 21.08
N SER A 5 19.41 2.61 21.88
CA SER A 5 19.90 1.31 21.43
C SER A 5 18.99 0.79 20.32
N TRP A 6 19.53 0.67 19.11
CA TRP A 6 18.87 -0.06 18.04
C TRP A 6 18.76 -1.53 18.44
N THR A 7 17.55 -2.00 18.69
CA THR A 7 17.26 -3.43 18.89
C THR A 7 17.02 -4.08 17.54
N SER A 8 17.89 -5.03 17.17
CA SER A 8 17.64 -5.95 16.06
C SER A 8 16.62 -7.00 16.50
N VAL A 9 15.73 -7.39 15.59
CA VAL A 9 14.74 -8.46 15.80
C VAL A 9 14.96 -9.50 14.71
N GLU A 10 15.05 -10.77 15.11
CA GLU A 10 15.09 -11.87 14.16
C GLU A 10 13.71 -12.06 13.53
N LEU A 11 13.68 -12.08 12.20
CA LEU A 11 12.47 -12.43 11.47
C LEU A 11 12.26 -13.96 11.55
N PRO A 12 11.00 -14.42 11.63
CA PRO A 12 10.68 -15.84 11.49
C PRO A 12 11.31 -16.46 10.21
N PRO A 13 11.69 -17.75 10.21
CA PRO A 13 12.34 -18.39 9.04
C PRO A 13 11.51 -18.38 7.75
N ASP A 14 10.19 -18.28 7.89
CA ASP A 14 9.20 -18.18 6.83
C ASP A 14 8.91 -16.74 6.41
N ALA A 15 9.49 -15.74 7.07
CA ALA A 15 9.39 -14.36 6.64
C ALA A 15 10.03 -14.16 5.26
N ARG A 16 9.40 -13.29 4.47
CA ARG A 16 9.86 -12.92 3.13
C ARG A 16 9.91 -11.39 3.04
N LEU A 17 11.01 -10.89 2.49
CA LEU A 17 11.15 -9.46 2.20
C LEU A 17 10.50 -9.19 0.85
N LEU A 18 9.45 -8.38 0.86
CA LEU A 18 8.82 -7.89 -0.37
C LEU A 18 9.51 -6.60 -0.81
N ARG A 19 9.63 -6.38 -2.12
CA ARG A 19 9.93 -5.03 -2.61
C ARG A 19 8.66 -4.19 -2.51
N LYS A 20 8.80 -2.99 -1.94
CA LYS A 20 7.69 -2.06 -1.74
C LYS A 20 8.00 -0.72 -2.40
N GLU A 21 7.03 -0.18 -3.11
CA GLU A 21 7.03 1.19 -3.61
C GLU A 21 5.84 1.94 -3.02
N THR A 22 6.04 3.21 -2.66
CA THR A 22 5.01 4.05 -2.04
C THR A 22 4.75 5.27 -2.90
N PHE A 23 3.48 5.55 -3.16
CA PHE A 23 3.03 6.68 -3.94
C PHE A 23 2.00 7.48 -3.14
N THR A 24 1.85 8.75 -3.48
CA THR A 24 0.76 9.59 -2.96
C THR A 24 -0.17 9.90 -4.11
N LEU A 25 -1.43 9.50 -3.99
CA LEU A 25 -2.49 9.88 -4.90
C LEU A 25 -3.20 11.11 -4.32
N GLN A 26 -3.03 12.25 -4.98
CA GLN A 26 -3.70 13.48 -4.62
C GLN A 26 -5.07 13.54 -5.29
N MET A 27 -6.12 13.78 -4.50
CA MET A 27 -7.47 14.02 -5.00
C MET A 27 -8.04 15.28 -4.37
N GLU A 28 -9.08 15.86 -4.98
CA GLU A 28 -9.63 17.16 -4.56
C GLU A 28 -10.09 17.18 -3.09
N GLN A 29 -10.64 16.07 -2.60
CA GLN A 29 -11.22 15.99 -1.26
C GLN A 29 -10.28 15.37 -0.22
N GLN A 30 -9.41 14.45 -0.63
CA GLN A 30 -8.64 13.60 0.27
C GLN A 30 -7.43 13.00 -0.44
N ASP A 31 -6.25 13.07 0.18
CA ASP A 31 -5.05 12.39 -0.31
C ASP A 31 -5.02 10.93 0.16
N TYR A 32 -4.43 10.05 -0.64
CA TYR A 32 -4.27 8.63 -0.36
C TYR A 32 -2.81 8.21 -0.42
N ASP A 33 -2.39 7.40 0.53
CA ASP A 33 -1.16 6.61 0.43
C ASP A 33 -1.43 5.34 -0.36
N ILE A 34 -0.66 5.10 -1.40
CA ILE A 34 -0.71 3.89 -2.21
C ILE A 34 0.59 3.12 -2.02
N GLU A 35 0.49 1.86 -1.60
CA GLU A 35 1.63 0.96 -1.46
C GLU A 35 1.51 -0.16 -2.51
N LEU A 36 2.53 -0.31 -3.35
CA LEU A 36 2.69 -1.41 -4.29
C LEU A 36 3.70 -2.41 -3.74
N PHE A 37 3.37 -3.68 -3.80
CA PHE A 37 4.20 -4.78 -3.34
C PHE A 37 4.49 -5.73 -4.50
N GLU A 38 5.76 -6.14 -4.62
CA GLU A 38 6.21 -7.21 -5.51
C GLU A 38 6.52 -8.44 -4.65
N THR A 39 5.88 -9.55 -5.00
CA THR A 39 6.07 -10.89 -4.41
C THR A 39 7.36 -11.53 -4.90
N MET A 40 7.81 -12.59 -4.22
CA MET A 40 9.01 -13.34 -4.63
C MET A 40 8.83 -14.04 -5.98
N GLU A 41 7.57 -14.29 -6.35
CA GLU A 41 7.14 -14.95 -7.57
C GLU A 41 7.04 -13.97 -8.76
N GLY A 42 7.31 -12.68 -8.54
CA GLY A 42 7.22 -11.62 -9.56
C GLY A 42 5.79 -11.15 -9.84
N GLU A 43 4.85 -11.48 -8.95
CA GLU A 43 3.47 -10.95 -8.97
C GLU A 43 3.35 -9.70 -8.10
N TYR A 44 2.30 -8.92 -8.32
CA TYR A 44 2.09 -7.61 -7.70
C TYR A 44 0.72 -7.51 -7.05
N TYR A 45 0.66 -6.78 -5.94
CA TYR A 45 -0.60 -6.29 -5.39
C TYR A 45 -0.39 -4.88 -4.81
N ALA A 46 -1.46 -4.11 -4.71
CA ALA A 46 -1.43 -2.75 -4.22
C ALA A 46 -2.50 -2.52 -3.15
N MET A 47 -2.21 -1.59 -2.25
CA MET A 47 -3.12 -1.12 -1.21
C MET A 47 -3.18 0.40 -1.24
N GLY A 48 -4.36 0.96 -1.01
CA GLY A 48 -4.58 2.40 -0.88
C GLY A 48 -5.28 2.73 0.44
N THR A 49 -4.84 3.76 1.13
CA THR A 49 -5.44 4.22 2.40
C THR A 49 -5.53 5.74 2.45
N PRO A 50 -6.64 6.32 2.94
CA PRO A 50 -6.77 7.77 3.05
C PRO A 50 -5.83 8.32 4.14
N ARG A 51 -5.15 9.43 3.83
CA ARG A 51 -4.27 10.12 4.78
C ARG A 51 -5.05 10.91 5.82
N ALA A 52 -4.59 10.92 7.07
CA ALA A 52 -5.09 11.84 8.10
C ALA A 52 -6.62 11.79 8.35
N THR A 53 -7.20 10.59 8.34
CA THR A 53 -8.63 10.39 8.68
C THR A 53 -8.79 9.58 9.96
N ASP A 54 -9.89 9.81 10.67
CA ASP A 54 -10.26 9.04 11.87
C ASP A 54 -10.77 7.62 11.54
N LYS A 55 -11.08 7.35 10.26
CA LYS A 55 -11.62 6.08 9.78
C LYS A 55 -10.72 5.50 8.69
N ILE A 56 -10.12 4.35 8.97
CA ILE A 56 -9.26 3.66 8.01
C ILE A 56 -10.13 2.80 7.08
N ILE A 57 -10.18 3.18 5.80
CA ILE A 57 -10.70 2.35 4.71
C ILE A 57 -9.50 1.90 3.88
N VAL A 58 -9.38 0.59 3.65
CA VAL A 58 -8.28 0.01 2.86
C VAL A 58 -8.80 -0.49 1.53
N TYR A 59 -8.25 0.05 0.44
CA TYR A 59 -8.55 -0.36 -0.93
C TYR A 59 -7.45 -1.28 -1.45
N GLY A 60 -7.74 -2.58 -1.59
CA GLY A 60 -6.78 -3.56 -2.11
C GLY A 60 -7.03 -3.98 -3.55
N SER A 61 -5.99 -4.32 -4.31
CA SER A 61 -6.10 -5.13 -5.54
C SER A 61 -5.91 -6.63 -5.24
N PRO A 62 -6.38 -7.53 -6.11
CA PRO A 62 -5.90 -8.92 -6.10
C PRO A 62 -4.43 -8.98 -6.53
N VAL A 63 -3.79 -10.12 -6.27
CA VAL A 63 -2.46 -10.42 -6.82
C VAL A 63 -2.58 -10.59 -8.34
N VAL A 64 -1.74 -9.88 -9.09
CA VAL A 64 -1.74 -9.84 -10.57
C VAL A 64 -0.30 -9.82 -11.10
N PRO A 65 -0.05 -10.28 -12.34
CA PRO A 65 1.30 -10.34 -12.90
C PRO A 65 1.87 -8.98 -13.34
N ASP A 66 1.10 -7.88 -13.23
CA ASP A 66 1.46 -6.56 -13.73
C ASP A 66 1.25 -5.47 -12.67
N ALA A 67 2.30 -4.69 -12.40
CA ALA A 67 2.30 -3.62 -11.41
C ALA A 67 1.29 -2.50 -11.75
N ALA A 68 1.20 -2.11 -13.02
CA ALA A 68 0.32 -1.03 -13.45
C ALA A 68 -1.15 -1.44 -13.28
N LEU A 69 -1.49 -2.69 -13.56
CA LEU A 69 -2.81 -3.25 -13.32
C LEU A 69 -3.16 -3.27 -11.82
N ALA A 70 -2.22 -3.66 -10.95
CA ALA A 70 -2.44 -3.65 -9.50
C ALA A 70 -2.79 -2.24 -9.01
N LEU A 71 -2.02 -1.23 -9.45
CA LEU A 71 -2.24 0.17 -9.13
C LEU A 71 -3.57 0.68 -9.68
N GLN A 72 -3.87 0.42 -10.96
CA GLN A 72 -5.10 0.86 -11.61
C GLN A 72 -6.34 0.34 -10.87
N ILE A 73 -6.35 -0.93 -10.46
CA ILE A 73 -7.46 -1.52 -9.70
C ILE A 73 -7.71 -0.77 -8.39
N VAL A 74 -6.66 -0.39 -7.66
CA VAL A 74 -6.79 0.37 -6.40
C VAL A 74 -7.31 1.78 -6.67
N ILE A 75 -6.73 2.48 -7.66
CA ILE A 75 -7.13 3.84 -8.03
C ILE A 75 -8.60 3.86 -8.46
N ASP A 76 -9.04 2.92 -9.29
CA ASP A 76 -10.43 2.79 -9.75
C ASP A 76 -11.39 2.51 -8.59
N LYS A 77 -10.95 1.79 -7.54
CA LYS A 77 -11.78 1.55 -6.35
C LYS A 77 -11.94 2.84 -5.53
N ILE A 78 -10.85 3.57 -5.30
CA ILE A 78 -10.87 4.84 -4.57
C ILE A 78 -11.76 5.85 -5.31
N GLN A 79 -11.54 6.04 -6.62
CA GLN A 79 -12.32 6.97 -7.42
C GLN A 79 -13.82 6.64 -7.44
N ARG A 80 -14.18 5.35 -7.52
CA ARG A 80 -15.59 4.94 -7.47
C ARG A 80 -16.26 5.21 -6.13
N ASP A 81 -15.51 5.19 -5.04
CA ASP A 81 -16.06 5.49 -3.71
C ASP A 81 -16.26 6.99 -3.53
N GLN A 82 -15.32 7.81 -4.02
CA GLN A 82 -15.41 9.28 -4.00
C GLN A 82 -16.57 9.86 -4.84
N VAL A 83 -17.08 9.12 -5.84
CA VAL A 83 -18.28 9.52 -6.60
C VAL A 83 -19.58 9.23 -5.85
N LYS A 84 -19.54 8.36 -4.83
CA LYS A 84 -20.73 7.95 -4.07
C LYS A 84 -20.99 8.78 -2.81
N GLU A 85 -20.01 9.56 -2.36
CA GLU A 85 -20.12 10.52 -1.26
C GLU A 85 -20.52 11.91 -1.79
#